data_AF-A0A534AR12-F1
#
_entry.id   AF-A0A534AR12-F1
#
_cell.length_a   1.000
_cell.length_b   1.000
_cell.length_c   1.000
_cell.angle_alpha   90.00
_cell.angle_beta   90.00
_cell.angle_gamma   90.00
#
_symmetry.space_group_name_H-M   'P 1'
#
loop_
_entity.id
_entity.type
_entity.pdbx_description
1 polymer ?
#
loop_
_entity_poly.entity_id
_entity_poly.type
_entity_poly.pdbx_seq_one_letter_code
_entity_poly.pdbx_strand_id
1 'polypeptide(L)'
;MPRFNNSEESSGWSESANHNEAVSELFRANNRALISFLLTHLSNESEAREVAQEAYIKLLQLDRPEAVSFLRSYLFRIAANLAIDRIRRRGRKDRIERLDLFDEPACAASAEDEAT
;
A
#
# COMPACT_ATOMS: atom_id res chain seq x y z
N MET A 1 -12.01 -32.84 -37.77
CA MET A 1 -11.05 -32.76 -36.66
C MET A 1 -10.09 -31.60 -36.93
N PRO A 2 -10.17 -30.46 -36.23
CA PRO A 2 -9.20 -29.39 -36.38
C PRO A 2 -7.95 -29.70 -35.54
N ARG A 3 -6.77 -29.49 -36.13
CA ARG A 3 -5.48 -29.53 -35.43
C ARG A 3 -5.19 -28.13 -34.89
N PHE A 4 -5.19 -27.97 -33.57
CA PHE A 4 -4.76 -26.74 -32.93
C PHE A 4 -3.22 -26.64 -33.00
N ASN A 5 -2.73 -25.55 -33.59
CA ASN A 5 -1.32 -25.24 -33.72
C ASN A 5 -0.85 -24.56 -32.42
N ASN A 6 -0.05 -25.27 -31.61
CA ASN A 6 0.33 -24.87 -30.24
C ASN A 6 1.65 -24.07 -30.18
N SER A 7 1.87 -23.14 -31.10
CA SER A 7 3.20 -22.49 -31.28
C SER A 7 3.32 -21.07 -30.72
N GLU A 8 2.23 -20.43 -30.29
CA GLU A 8 2.25 -19.00 -29.92
C GLU A 8 2.16 -18.73 -28.40
N GLU A 9 1.86 -19.74 -27.57
CA GLU A 9 1.64 -19.53 -26.12
C GLU A 9 2.92 -19.62 -25.25
N SER A 10 4.07 -20.05 -25.77
CA SER A 10 5.25 -20.34 -24.94
C SER A 10 6.08 -19.11 -24.49
N SER A 11 5.88 -17.92 -25.06
CA SER A 11 6.75 -16.76 -24.76
C SER A 11 6.44 -16.04 -23.44
N GLY A 12 5.15 -15.89 -23.09
CA GLY A 12 4.73 -15.06 -21.94
C GLY A 12 5.13 -15.63 -20.58
N TRP A 13 5.28 -16.95 -20.48
CA TRP A 13 5.66 -17.64 -19.24
C TRP A 13 7.13 -17.45 -18.87
N SER A 14 8.01 -17.14 -19.83
CA SER A 14 9.44 -16.94 -19.57
C SER A 14 9.76 -15.51 -19.08
N GLU A 15 9.12 -14.51 -19.67
CA GLU A 15 9.37 -13.10 -19.31
C GLU A 15 8.84 -12.77 -17.91
N SER A 16 7.65 -13.30 -17.58
CA SER A 16 7.05 -13.19 -16.24
C SER A 16 7.86 -13.93 -15.17
N ALA A 17 8.46 -15.09 -15.51
CA ALA A 17 9.32 -15.85 -14.60
C ALA A 17 10.63 -15.10 -14.30
N ASN A 18 11.26 -14.48 -15.32
CA ASN A 18 12.46 -13.66 -15.13
C ASN A 18 12.17 -12.42 -14.27
N HIS A 19 11.00 -11.80 -14.44
CA HIS A 19 10.56 -10.69 -13.59
C HIS A 19 10.39 -11.09 -12.13
N ASN A 20 9.73 -12.23 -11.88
CA ASN A 20 9.53 -12.74 -10.52
C ASN A 20 10.84 -13.06 -9.81
N GLU A 21 11.83 -13.60 -10.52
CA GLU A 21 13.16 -13.85 -9.93
C GLU A 21 13.87 -12.53 -9.62
N ALA A 22 13.85 -11.56 -10.55
CA ALA A 22 14.43 -10.24 -10.31
C ALA A 22 13.81 -9.53 -9.10
N VAL A 23 12.48 -9.62 -8.93
CA VAL A 23 11.79 -9.09 -7.74
C VAL A 23 12.18 -9.86 -6.47
N SER A 24 12.37 -11.18 -6.56
CA SER A 24 12.81 -12.02 -5.43
C SER A 24 14.23 -11.66 -4.97
N GLU A 25 15.16 -11.45 -5.90
CA GLU A 25 16.50 -10.95 -5.59
C GLU A 25 16.46 -9.55 -4.98
N LEU A 26 15.63 -8.66 -5.55
CA LEU A 26 15.43 -7.32 -5.03
C LEU A 26 14.90 -7.34 -3.59
N PHE A 27 13.96 -8.23 -3.29
CA PHE A 27 13.42 -8.45 -1.94
C PHE A 27 14.53 -8.84 -0.97
N ARG A 28 15.28 -9.90 -1.29
CA ARG A 28 16.38 -10.39 -0.43
C ARG A 28 17.41 -9.29 -0.15
N ALA A 29 17.72 -8.46 -1.16
CA ALA A 29 18.73 -7.41 -1.04
C ALA A 29 18.23 -6.14 -0.32
N ASN A 30 16.95 -5.74 -0.49
CA ASN A 30 16.50 -4.40 -0.11
C ASN A 30 15.40 -4.37 0.96
N ASN A 31 14.78 -5.50 1.34
CA ASN A 31 13.63 -5.49 2.25
C ASN A 31 13.94 -4.79 3.59
N ARG A 32 15.12 -5.04 4.18
CA ARG A 32 15.51 -4.38 5.44
C ARG A 32 15.66 -2.87 5.28
N ALA A 33 16.23 -2.41 4.16
CA ALA A 33 16.39 -0.99 3.86
C ALA A 33 15.04 -0.32 3.59
N LEU A 34 14.15 -1.00 2.87
CA LEU A 34 12.79 -0.53 2.58
C LEU A 34 11.98 -0.37 3.87
N ILE A 35 12.00 -1.37 4.75
CA ILE A 35 11.30 -1.30 6.05
C ILE A 35 11.89 -0.17 6.92
N SER A 36 13.22 -0.03 6.98
CA SER A 36 13.84 1.07 7.73
C SER A 36 13.42 2.44 7.20
N PHE A 37 13.39 2.61 5.87
CA PHE A 37 12.88 3.82 5.22
C PHE A 37 11.40 4.07 5.56
N LEU A 38 10.55 3.05 5.52
CA LEU A 38 9.13 3.22 5.87
C LEU A 38 8.91 3.56 7.34
N LEU A 39 9.73 3.00 8.24
CA LEU A 39 9.71 3.32 9.67
C LEU A 39 10.09 4.77 9.98
N THR A 40 10.85 5.47 9.12
CA THR A 40 11.12 6.90 9.32
C THR A 40 9.92 7.79 8.98
N HIS A 41 8.90 7.24 8.30
CA HIS A 41 7.71 7.97 7.86
C HIS A 41 6.42 7.50 8.53
N LEU A 42 6.32 6.23 8.93
CA LEU A 42 5.14 5.60 9.50
C LEU A 42 5.30 5.39 11.01
N SER A 43 4.17 5.22 11.70
CA SER A 43 4.16 5.24 13.17
C SER A 43 4.54 3.93 13.82
N ASN A 44 4.42 2.81 13.11
CA ASN A 44 4.73 1.49 13.65
C ASN A 44 5.20 0.51 12.57
N GLU A 45 5.78 -0.58 13.04
CA GLU A 45 6.36 -1.63 12.19
C GLU A 45 5.30 -2.43 11.41
N SER A 46 4.07 -2.55 11.94
CA SER A 46 2.98 -3.22 11.25
C SER A 46 2.60 -2.48 9.96
N GLU A 47 2.38 -1.17 10.04
CA GLU A 47 2.08 -0.34 8.88
C GLU A 47 3.23 -0.33 7.87
N ALA A 48 4.48 -0.27 8.35
CA ALA A 48 5.63 -0.34 7.46
C ALA A 48 5.67 -1.66 6.68
N ARG A 49 5.39 -2.79 7.34
CA ARG A 49 5.29 -4.10 6.67
C ARG A 49 4.14 -4.17 5.67
N GLU A 50 2.97 -3.64 6.01
CA GLU A 50 1.82 -3.61 5.09
C GLU A 50 2.13 -2.78 3.84
N VAL A 51 2.70 -1.59 4.01
CA VAL A 51 3.08 -0.73 2.88
C VAL A 51 4.16 -1.38 2.02
N ALA A 52 5.15 -2.04 2.63
CA ALA A 52 6.16 -2.77 1.89
C ALA A 52 5.56 -3.91 1.06
N GLN A 53 4.64 -4.70 1.64
CA GLN A 53 3.94 -5.77 0.92
C GLN A 53 3.16 -5.22 -0.27
N GLU A 54 2.37 -4.16 -0.06
CA GLU A 54 1.60 -3.53 -1.13
C GLU A 54 2.52 -2.98 -2.25
N ALA A 55 3.68 -2.43 -1.88
CA ALA A 55 4.67 -1.97 -2.86
C ALA A 55 5.24 -3.12 -3.71
N TYR A 56 5.55 -4.27 -3.10
CA TYR A 56 5.99 -5.46 -3.83
C TYR A 56 4.90 -6.05 -4.72
N ILE A 57 3.64 -6.09 -4.28
CA ILE A 57 2.52 -6.54 -5.11
C ILE A 57 2.38 -5.66 -6.35
N LYS A 58 2.44 -4.34 -6.19
CA LYS A 58 2.41 -3.39 -7.32
C LYS A 58 3.61 -3.53 -8.25
N LEU A 59 4.78 -3.90 -7.70
CA LEU A 59 5.97 -4.17 -8.50
C LEU A 59 5.84 -5.47 -9.33
N LEU A 60 5.24 -6.51 -8.75
CA LEU A 60 4.98 -7.79 -9.45
C LEU A 60 3.95 -7.63 -10.58
N GLN A 61 3.00 -6.71 -10.43
CA GLN A 61 1.98 -6.39 -11.44
C GLN A 61 2.48 -5.50 -12.59
N LEU A 62 3.78 -5.19 -12.65
CA LEU A 62 4.34 -4.35 -13.70
C LEU A 62 4.54 -5.16 -15.00
N ASP A 63 3.76 -4.85 -16.04
CA ASP A 63 3.78 -5.56 -17.33
C ASP A 63 5.09 -5.41 -18.14
N ARG A 64 5.92 -4.40 -17.85
CA ARG A 64 7.17 -4.11 -18.60
C ARG A 64 8.33 -3.73 -17.67
N PRO A 65 9.03 -4.72 -17.10
CA PRO A 65 10.25 -4.46 -16.34
C PRO A 65 11.43 -4.23 -17.28
N GLU A 66 11.86 -2.98 -17.46
CA GLU A 66 13.01 -2.66 -18.33
C GLU A 66 14.33 -3.21 -17.75
N ALA A 67 14.68 -2.84 -16.51
CA ALA A 67 15.94 -3.17 -15.86
C ALA A 67 15.80 -3.27 -14.33
N VAL A 68 16.64 -4.08 -13.68
CA VAL A 68 16.63 -4.25 -12.21
C VAL A 68 16.91 -2.93 -11.46
N SER A 69 17.77 -2.07 -12.00
CA SER A 69 18.03 -0.73 -11.45
C SER A 69 16.79 0.16 -11.45
N PHE A 70 15.94 0.03 -12.47
CA PHE A 70 14.64 0.69 -12.54
C PHE A 70 13.68 0.09 -11.51
N LEU A 71 13.62 -1.23 -11.36
CA LEU A 71 12.73 -1.90 -10.38
C LEU A 71 13.00 -1.44 -8.95
N ARG A 72 14.27 -1.31 -8.55
CA ARG A 72 14.60 -0.79 -7.21
C ARG A 72 14.09 0.64 -7.03
N SER A 73 14.40 1.52 -7.98
CA SER A 73 14.00 2.94 -7.93
C SER A 73 12.49 3.08 -7.88
N TYR A 74 11.80 2.26 -8.69
CA TYR A 74 10.35 2.21 -8.77
C TYR A 74 9.71 1.67 -7.49
N LEU A 75 10.28 0.63 -6.87
CA LEU A 75 9.83 0.11 -5.57
C LEU A 75 9.83 1.19 -4.48
N PHE A 76 10.92 1.93 -4.33
CA PHE A 76 11.00 3.01 -3.34
C PHE A 76 10.02 4.15 -3.67
N ARG A 77 9.80 4.46 -4.95
CA ARG A 77 8.79 5.44 -5.36
C ARG A 77 7.37 5.00 -5.01
N ILE A 78 7.01 3.74 -5.27
CA ILE A 78 5.70 3.18 -4.87
C ILE A 78 5.55 3.27 -3.36
N ALA A 79 6.54 2.80 -2.60
CA ALA A 79 6.51 2.80 -1.14
C ALA A 79 6.36 4.21 -0.56
N ALA A 80 7.07 5.21 -1.10
CA ALA A 80 6.96 6.60 -0.69
C ALA A 80 5.54 7.16 -0.93
N ASN A 81 4.96 6.88 -2.11
CA ASN A 81 3.59 7.31 -2.43
C ASN A 81 2.57 6.71 -1.45
N LEU A 82 2.68 5.40 -1.19
CA LEU A 82 1.80 4.70 -0.25
C LEU A 82 1.95 5.23 1.18
N ALA A 83 3.18 5.53 1.62
CA ALA A 83 3.42 6.11 2.94
C ALA A 83 2.79 7.51 3.06
N ILE A 84 2.94 8.37 2.05
CA ILE A 84 2.31 9.69 2.00
C ILE A 84 0.78 9.56 2.06
N ASP A 85 0.20 8.61 1.33
CA ASP A 85 -1.24 8.38 1.35
C ASP A 85 -1.74 7.90 2.72
N ARG A 86 -0.98 7.05 3.42
CA ARG A 86 -1.28 6.62 4.80
C ARG A 86 -1.24 7.81 5.77
N ILE A 87 -0.20 8.63 5.70
CA ILE A 87 -0.03 9.83 6.53
C ILE A 87 -1.18 10.81 6.31
N ARG A 88 -1.54 11.09 5.04
CA ARG A 88 -2.67 11.97 4.69
C ARG A 88 -3.99 11.42 5.20
N ARG A 89 -4.24 10.12 5.03
CA ARG A 89 -5.47 9.48 5.51
C ARG A 89 -5.60 9.59 7.03
N ARG A 90 -4.51 9.39 7.78
CA ARG A 90 -4.50 9.58 9.23
C ARG A 90 -4.80 11.02 9.62
N GLY A 91 -4.10 11.99 9.03
CA GLY A 91 -4.35 13.41 9.33
C GLY A 91 -5.80 13.84 9.07
N ARG A 92 -6.45 13.27 8.04
CA ARG A 92 -7.90 13.47 7.83
C ARG A 92 -8.75 12.79 8.90
N LYS A 93 -8.43 11.54 9.25
CA LYS A 93 -9.17 10.77 10.27
C LYS A 93 -9.10 11.48 11.63
N ASP A 94 -7.90 11.86 12.06
CA ASP A 94 -7.69 12.60 13.32
C ASP A 94 -8.40 13.97 13.30
N ARG A 95 -8.51 14.62 12.13
CA ARG A 95 -9.27 15.86 11.98
C ARG A 95 -10.78 15.64 12.09
N ILE A 96 -11.31 14.58 11.50
CA ILE A 96 -12.73 14.22 11.56
C ILE A 96 -13.10 13.81 12.99
N GLU A 97 -12.35 12.90 13.62
CA GLU A 97 -12.56 12.51 15.01
C GLU A 97 -12.49 13.72 15.97
N ARG A 98 -11.61 14.69 15.72
CA ARG A 98 -11.57 15.94 16.48
C ARG A 98 -12.81 16.82 16.28
N LEU A 99 -13.41 16.83 15.10
CA LEU A 99 -14.66 17.56 14.85
C LEU A 99 -15.85 16.88 15.52
N ASP A 100 -15.88 15.54 15.52
CA ASP A 100 -16.95 14.74 16.12
C ASP A 100 -16.95 14.78 17.67
N LEU A 101 -15.85 15.21 18.31
CA LEU A 101 -15.72 15.40 19.76
C LEU A 101 -16.40 16.68 20.29
N PHE A 102 -16.93 17.54 19.42
CA PHE A 102 -17.64 18.77 19.80
C PHE A 102 -19.16 18.71 19.54
N ASP A 103 -19.71 17.57 19.11
CA ASP A 103 -21.15 17.32 19.19
C ASP A 103 -21.50 16.96 20.64
N GLU A 104 -21.58 17.99 21.48
CA GLU A 104 -22.42 17.96 22.67
C GLU A 104 -23.86 17.68 22.19
N PRO A 105 -24.53 16.59 22.60
CA PRO A 105 -25.95 16.47 22.34
C PRO A 105 -26.63 17.61 23.07
N ALA A 106 -26.95 18.67 22.33
CA ALA A 106 -27.60 19.84 22.84
C ALA A 106 -28.81 19.42 23.67
N CYS A 107 -28.74 19.74 24.95
CA CYS A 107 -29.91 19.96 25.78
C CYS A 107 -30.79 18.71 25.98
N ALA A 108 -30.34 17.81 26.84
CA ALA A 108 -31.25 17.25 27.84
C ALA A 108 -31.69 18.40 28.78
N ALA A 109 -32.46 19.38 28.28
CA ALA A 109 -33.26 20.24 29.14
C ALA A 109 -34.42 19.39 29.64
N SER A 110 -34.19 18.82 30.80
CA SER A 110 -35.16 18.62 31.87
C SER A 110 -36.42 19.49 31.68
N ALA A 111 -37.51 18.84 31.33
CA ALA A 111 -38.86 19.28 31.68
C ALA A 111 -39.48 18.20 32.57
N GLU A 112 -38.90 18.04 33.76
CA GLU A 112 -39.63 17.49 34.90
C GLU A 112 -40.13 18.68 35.73
N ASP A 113 -41.45 18.66 35.95
CA ASP A 113 -42.22 19.23 37.06
C ASP A 113 -42.23 20.74 37.34
N GLU A 114 -43.39 21.37 37.13
CA GLU A 114 -44.15 21.98 38.24
C GLU A 114 -45.60 22.37 37.85
N ALA A 115 -46.55 21.76 38.58
CA ALA A 115 -47.80 22.30 39.11
C ALA A 115 -48.55 23.42 38.37
N THR A 116 -49.80 23.15 37.95
CA THR A 116 -51.06 23.55 38.62
C THR A 116 -52.26 23.00 37.86
#